data_AF-A0A6M1LJR3-F1
#
_entry.id   AF-A0A6M1LJR3-F1
#
_cell.length_a   1.000
_cell.length_b   1.000
_cell.length_c   1.000
_cell.angle_alpha   90.00
_cell.angle_beta   90.00
_cell.angle_gamma   90.00
#
_symmetry.space_group_name_H-M   'P 1'
#
loop_
_entity.id
_entity.type
_entity.pdbx_description
1 polymer ?
#
loop_
_entity_poly.entity_id
_entity_poly.type
_entity_poly.pdbx_seq_one_letter_code
_entity_poly.pdbx_strand_id
1 'polypeptide(L)'
;MDERADDVFATRTLEVDGVPCFHLRVFKPMPEDDGAYWRCRYVIEGPLTRHSGSQCGIDGMQALLHAIYILGVEAELSEENLTGRLSWDGQSKHFGFPPGDADPGRAEVIRLAQQSQSK
;
A
#
# COMPACT_ATOMS: atom_id res chain seq x y z
N MET A 1 -3.55 -0.31 -22.09
CA MET A 1 -2.54 0.68 -21.67
C MET A 1 -1.30 -0.11 -21.28
N ASP A 2 -0.21 0.08 -22.02
CA ASP A 2 1.01 -0.73 -21.93
C ASP A 2 1.81 -0.34 -20.69
N GLU A 3 2.15 -1.30 -19.83
CA GLU A 3 2.99 -1.04 -18.65
C GLU A 3 4.41 -0.70 -19.09
N ARG A 4 4.73 0.60 -19.15
CA ARG A 4 6.11 1.02 -19.37
C ARG A 4 6.85 0.99 -18.04
N ALA A 5 8.00 0.33 -18.02
CA ALA A 5 8.90 0.34 -16.86
C ALA A 5 9.27 1.77 -16.42
N ASP A 6 9.19 2.73 -17.34
CA ASP A 6 9.45 4.16 -17.12
C ASP A 6 8.39 4.87 -16.25
N ASP A 7 7.26 4.22 -15.95
CA ASP A 7 6.18 4.79 -15.13
C ASP A 7 6.31 4.45 -13.63
N VAL A 8 7.33 3.68 -13.23
CA VAL A 8 7.58 3.40 -11.81
C VAL A 8 7.97 4.71 -11.10
N PHE A 9 7.10 5.17 -10.21
CA PHE A 9 7.25 6.40 -9.46
C PHE A 9 8.03 6.20 -8.17
N ALA A 10 7.78 5.09 -7.47
CA ALA A 10 8.46 4.77 -6.23
C ALA A 10 8.58 3.25 -6.03
N THR A 11 9.59 2.84 -5.29
CA THR A 11 9.82 1.43 -4.95
C THR A 11 10.14 1.27 -3.47
N ARG A 12 9.80 0.11 -2.91
CA ARG A 12 10.26 -0.34 -1.60
C ARG A 12 10.66 -1.80 -1.70
N THR A 13 11.73 -2.17 -1.01
CA THR A 13 12.13 -3.57 -0.85
C THR A 13 12.10 -3.91 0.63
N LEU A 14 11.42 -5.00 0.96
CA LEU A 14 11.40 -5.61 2.28
C LEU A 14 12.24 -6.90 2.25
N GLU A 15 12.55 -7.39 3.43
CA GLU A 15 13.38 -8.57 3.63
C GLU A 15 12.52 -9.79 3.93
N VAL A 16 12.86 -10.95 3.38
CA VAL A 16 12.31 -12.26 3.76
C VAL A 16 13.47 -13.08 4.30
N ASP A 17 13.40 -13.48 5.57
CA ASP A 17 14.49 -14.15 6.28
C ASP A 17 15.83 -13.39 6.18
N GLY A 18 15.77 -12.05 6.22
CA GLY A 18 16.94 -11.16 6.09
C GLY A 18 17.45 -10.96 4.66
N VAL A 19 16.77 -11.50 3.65
CA VAL A 19 17.14 -11.34 2.23
C VAL A 19 16.21 -10.31 1.56
N PRO A 20 16.72 -9.26 0.90
CA PRO A 20 15.90 -8.21 0.29
C PRO A 20 15.24 -8.66 -1.02
N CYS A 21 14.18 -9.47 -0.93
CA CYS A 21 13.52 -10.11 -2.09
C CYS A 21 12.00 -9.96 -2.14
N PHE A 22 11.43 -9.06 -1.33
CA PHE A 22 10.01 -8.69 -1.40
C PHE A 22 9.89 -7.27 -1.92
N HIS A 23 9.51 -7.13 -3.19
CA HIS A 23 9.54 -5.87 -3.92
C HIS A 23 8.15 -5.26 -4.06
N LEU A 24 8.02 -3.98 -3.74
CA LEU A 24 6.83 -3.18 -3.96
C LEU A 24 7.16 -2.08 -4.95
N ARG A 25 6.32 -1.92 -5.96
CA ARG A 25 6.44 -0.86 -6.98
C ARG A 25 5.15 -0.08 -7.04
N VAL A 26 5.26 1.24 -7.00
CA VAL A 26 4.16 2.17 -7.19
C VAL A 26 4.39 2.88 -8.51
N PHE A 27 3.36 2.89 -9.35
CA PHE A 27 3.41 3.59 -10.63
C PHE A 27 2.90 5.02 -10.47
N LYS A 28 3.29 5.89 -11.39
CA LYS A 28 2.84 7.28 -11.42
C LYS A 28 1.30 7.33 -11.41
N PRO A 29 0.68 8.15 -10.52
CA PRO A 29 -0.76 8.39 -10.58
C PRO A 29 -1.13 9.05 -11.90
N MET A 30 -2.18 8.56 -12.55
CA MET A 30 -2.66 9.05 -13.84
C MET A 30 -4.16 9.33 -13.76
N PRO A 31 -4.67 10.38 -14.43
CA PRO A 31 -6.11 10.54 -14.62
C PRO A 31 -6.65 9.39 -15.48
N GLU A 32 -7.85 8.91 -15.17
CA GLU A 32 -8.56 7.99 -16.05
C GLU A 32 -9.12 8.72 -17.28
N ASP A 33 -9.54 7.96 -18.29
CA ASP A 33 -9.99 8.49 -19.60
C ASP A 33 -11.15 9.51 -19.49
N ASP A 34 -12.00 9.37 -18.46
CA ASP A 34 -13.12 10.29 -18.20
C ASP A 34 -12.72 11.54 -17.39
N GLY A 35 -11.51 11.58 -16.86
CA GLY A 35 -10.99 12.64 -16.00
C GLY A 35 -11.73 12.80 -14.66
N ALA A 36 -12.67 11.91 -14.33
CA ALA A 36 -13.49 12.03 -13.12
C ALA A 36 -12.71 11.65 -11.86
N TYR A 37 -11.70 10.79 -12.00
CA TYR A 37 -10.81 10.38 -10.93
C TYR A 37 -9.42 10.02 -11.48
N TRP A 38 -8.49 9.88 -10.54
CA TRP A 38 -7.12 9.44 -10.78
C TRP A 38 -6.95 8.03 -10.25
N ARG A 39 -6.10 7.25 -10.91
CA ARG A 39 -5.71 5.91 -10.50
C ARG A 39 -4.21 5.86 -10.24
N CYS A 40 -3.84 5.24 -9.13
CA CYS A 40 -2.45 4.89 -8.81
C CYS A 40 -2.34 3.37 -8.75
N ARG A 41 -1.53 2.79 -9.64
CA ARG A 41 -1.31 1.33 -9.71
C ARG A 41 -0.13 0.92 -8.84
N TYR A 42 -0.13 -0.31 -8.37
CA TYR A 42 0.96 -0.88 -7.62
C TYR A 42 1.12 -2.38 -7.90
N VAL A 43 2.32 -2.89 -7.66
CA VAL A 43 2.66 -4.31 -7.78
C VAL A 43 3.51 -4.73 -6.57
N ILE A 44 3.25 -5.94 -6.07
CA ILE A 44 3.99 -6.66 -5.05
C ILE A 44 4.53 -7.95 -5.65
N GLU A 45 5.83 -8.18 -5.49
CA GLU A 45 6.54 -9.38 -5.92
C GLU A 45 7.43 -9.87 -4.77
N GLY A 46 6.92 -10.84 -4.02
CA GLY A 46 7.65 -11.62 -3.04
C GLY A 46 7.90 -13.06 -3.51
N PRO A 47 8.63 -13.86 -2.71
CA PRO A 47 8.85 -15.29 -2.96
C PRO A 47 7.57 -16.12 -3.02
N LEU A 48 6.57 -15.79 -2.20
CA LEU A 48 5.29 -16.49 -2.08
C LEU A 48 4.12 -15.60 -2.51
N THR A 49 4.15 -14.32 -2.15
CA THR A 49 3.08 -13.38 -2.50
C THR A 49 3.37 -12.67 -3.82
N ARG A 50 2.42 -12.72 -4.76
CA ARG A 50 2.41 -11.85 -5.95
C ARG A 50 1.05 -11.21 -6.11
N HIS A 51 1.02 -9.89 -6.19
CA HIS A 51 -0.22 -9.15 -6.32
C HIS A 51 -0.03 -7.88 -7.14
N SER A 52 -1.04 -7.51 -7.91
CA SER A 52 -1.10 -6.25 -8.63
C SER A 52 -2.45 -5.62 -8.39
N GLY A 53 -2.47 -4.33 -8.07
CA GLY A 53 -3.70 -3.62 -7.75
C GLY A 53 -3.62 -2.16 -8.12
N SER A 54 -4.68 -1.43 -7.77
CA SER A 54 -4.73 0.01 -7.93
C SER A 54 -5.70 0.64 -6.95
N GLN A 55 -5.44 1.90 -6.62
CA GLN A 55 -6.36 2.73 -5.83
C GLN A 55 -6.72 4.00 -6.58
N CYS A 56 -7.92 4.50 -6.30
CA CYS A 56 -8.46 5.69 -6.94
C CYS A 56 -8.57 6.85 -5.96
N GLY A 57 -8.57 8.08 -6.49
CA GLY A 57 -8.81 9.31 -5.75
C GLY A 57 -9.29 10.42 -6.68
N ILE A 58 -9.81 11.51 -6.12
CA ILE A 58 -10.26 12.68 -6.88
C ILE A 58 -9.10 13.37 -7.62
N ASP A 59 -7.88 13.21 -7.11
CA ASP A 59 -6.64 13.70 -7.71
C ASP A 59 -5.51 12.68 -7.53
N GLY A 60 -4.37 12.95 -8.16
CA GLY A 60 -3.19 12.08 -8.09
C GLY A 60 -2.60 11.95 -6.69
N MET A 61 -2.76 12.95 -5.83
CA MET A 61 -2.26 12.91 -4.44
C MET A 61 -3.07 11.95 -3.60
N GLN A 62 -4.40 12.03 -3.68
CA GLN A 62 -5.30 11.13 -2.98
C GLN A 62 -5.15 9.69 -3.49
N ALA A 63 -5.06 9.48 -4.81
CA ALA A 63 -4.85 8.15 -5.39
C ALA A 63 -3.53 7.53 -4.90
N LEU A 64 -2.44 8.32 -4.86
CA LEU A 64 -1.16 7.88 -4.31
C LEU A 64 -1.26 7.53 -2.82
N LEU A 65 -1.89 8.38 -2.03
CA LEU A 65 -2.05 8.17 -0.59
C LEU A 65 -2.82 6.87 -0.31
N HIS A 66 -3.92 6.63 -1.02
CA HIS A 66 -4.68 5.39 -0.92
C HIS A 66 -3.87 4.17 -1.33
N ALA A 67 -3.07 4.27 -2.40
CA ALA A 67 -2.16 3.19 -2.82
C ALA A 67 -1.11 2.88 -1.74
N ILE A 68 -0.57 3.89 -1.06
CA ILE A 68 0.37 3.70 0.04
C ILE A 68 -0.30 3.01 1.24
N TYR A 69 -1.54 3.37 1.58
CA TYR A 69 -2.29 2.73 2.66
C TYR A 69 -2.59 1.26 2.37
N ILE A 70 -3.07 0.94 1.16
CA ILE A 70 -3.38 -0.45 0.83
C ILE A 70 -2.11 -1.29 0.79
N LEU A 71 -0.97 -0.77 0.32
CA LEU A 71 0.31 -1.50 0.34
C LEU A 71 0.75 -1.88 1.77
N GLY A 72 0.42 -1.07 2.77
CA GLY A 72 0.62 -1.45 4.18
C GLY A 72 -0.19 -2.69 4.57
N VAL A 73 -1.48 -2.69 4.23
CA VAL A 73 -2.39 -3.82 4.49
C VAL A 73 -1.95 -5.07 3.71
N GLU A 74 -1.57 -4.91 2.44
CA GLU A 74 -1.10 -6.02 1.60
C GLU A 74 0.20 -6.65 2.15
N ALA A 75 1.12 -5.83 2.66
CA ALA A 75 2.32 -6.33 3.33
C ALA A 75 1.96 -7.10 4.61
N GLU A 76 1.02 -6.59 5.42
CA GLU A 76 0.52 -7.26 6.61
C GLU A 76 -0.18 -8.60 6.30
N LEU A 77 -0.88 -8.69 5.17
CA LEU A 77 -1.62 -9.89 4.75
C LEU A 77 -0.80 -10.85 3.88
N SER A 78 0.43 -10.49 3.49
CA SER A 78 1.32 -11.34 2.70
C SER A 78 1.65 -12.64 3.42
N GLU A 79 1.84 -13.74 2.67
CA GLU A 79 2.23 -15.03 3.25
C GLU A 79 3.55 -14.93 4.03
N GLU A 80 4.48 -14.11 3.55
CA GLU A 80 5.76 -13.85 4.20
C GLU A 80 5.57 -13.23 5.59
N ASN A 81 4.64 -12.28 5.75
CA ASN A 81 4.35 -11.71 7.06
C ASN A 81 3.55 -12.68 7.95
N LEU A 82 2.52 -13.33 7.39
CA LEU A 82 1.68 -14.28 8.14
C LEU A 82 2.48 -15.46 8.69
N THR A 83 3.61 -15.81 8.06
CA THR A 83 4.55 -16.84 8.53
C THR A 83 5.71 -16.29 9.36
N GLY A 84 5.74 -14.97 9.63
CA GLY A 84 6.74 -14.33 10.48
C GLY A 84 8.12 -14.14 9.84
N ARG A 85 8.20 -14.19 8.51
CA ARG A 85 9.46 -14.14 7.73
C ARG A 85 9.76 -12.76 7.17
N LEU A 86 8.77 -11.87 7.10
CA LEU A 86 8.90 -10.53 6.54
C LEU A 86 9.48 -9.54 7.56
N SER A 87 10.49 -8.77 7.17
CA SER A 87 11.06 -7.68 7.95
C SER A 87 11.34 -6.43 7.13
N TRP A 88 11.46 -5.31 7.83
CA TRP A 88 11.89 -4.03 7.29
C TRP A 88 12.90 -3.40 8.24
N ASP A 89 14.13 -3.18 7.77
CA ASP A 89 15.23 -2.63 8.57
C ASP A 89 15.47 -3.45 9.85
N GLY A 90 15.47 -4.78 9.72
CA GLY A 90 15.69 -5.71 10.83
C GLY A 90 14.54 -5.85 11.84
N GLN A 91 13.37 -5.26 11.61
CA GLN A 91 12.19 -5.43 12.49
C GLN A 91 10.92 -5.86 11.72
N SER A 92 9.95 -6.45 12.42
CA SER A 92 8.72 -7.03 11.85
C SER A 92 7.40 -6.45 12.41
N LYS A 93 7.45 -5.33 13.14
CA LYS A 93 6.27 -4.68 13.73
C LYS A 93 5.51 -3.81 12.73
N HIS A 94 6.21 -3.22 11.77
CA HIS A 94 5.63 -2.39 10.72
C HIS A 94 6.52 -2.38 9.47
N PHE A 95 5.99 -1.98 8.32
CA PHE A 95 6.76 -1.98 7.05
C PHE A 95 7.01 -0.58 6.48
N GLY A 96 6.97 0.45 7.35
CA GLY A 96 7.29 1.84 7.00
C GLY A 96 6.19 2.55 6.21
N PHE A 97 4.99 2.00 6.21
CA PHE A 97 3.80 2.65 5.67
C PHE A 97 3.15 3.50 6.76
N PRO A 98 2.48 4.61 6.40
CA PRO A 98 1.75 5.40 7.37
C PRO A 98 0.63 4.55 7.99
N PRO A 99 0.42 4.63 9.31
CA PRO A 99 -0.64 3.85 9.96
C PRO A 99 -2.02 4.33 9.53
N GLY A 100 -3.04 3.48 9.72
CA GLY A 100 -4.41 3.76 9.29
C GLY A 100 -5.06 4.98 9.95
N ASP A 101 -4.54 5.41 11.11
CA ASP A 101 -4.95 6.62 11.84
C ASP A 101 -4.13 7.87 11.48
N ALA A 102 -3.16 7.75 10.57
CA ALA A 102 -2.40 8.90 10.06
C ALA A 102 -3.26 9.83 9.19
N ASP A 103 -4.37 9.35 8.63
CA ASP A 103 -5.38 10.18 7.98
C ASP A 103 -6.37 10.68 9.06
N PRO A 104 -6.41 12.00 9.34
CA PRO A 104 -7.32 12.57 10.33
C PRO A 104 -8.80 12.28 10.02
N GLY A 105 -9.17 12.23 8.74
CA GLY A 105 -10.54 11.90 8.32
C GLY A 105 -10.90 10.46 8.66
N ARG A 106 -9.99 9.53 8.38
CA ARG A 106 -10.17 8.10 8.71
C ARG A 106 -10.13 7.87 10.23
N ALA A 107 -9.24 8.56 10.95
CA ALA A 107 -9.15 8.49 12.40
C ALA A 107 -10.46 8.93 13.07
N GLU A 108 -11.07 10.02 12.58
CA GLU A 108 -12.35 10.49 13.11
C GLU A 108 -13.49 9.51 12.82
N VAL A 109 -13.55 8.92 11.63
CA VAL A 109 -14.54 7.88 11.31
C VAL A 109 -14.40 6.67 12.23
N ILE A 110 -13.18 6.18 12.46
CA ILE A 110 -12.90 5.06 13.38
C ILE A 110 -13.33 5.41 14.80
N ARG A 111 -13.00 6.62 15.26
CA ARG A 111 -13.37 7.12 16.59
C ARG A 111 -14.89 7.16 16.78
N LEU A 112 -15.62 7.70 15.81
CA LEU A 112 -17.08 7.78 15.85
C LEU A 112 -17.73 6.39 15.84
N ALA A 113 -17.17 5.44 15.08
CA ALA A 113 -17.61 4.05 15.07
C ALA A 113 -17.44 3.36 16.43
N GLN A 114 -16.30 3.58 17.11
CA GLN A 114 -16.02 3.01 18.44
C GLN A 114 -16.92 3.61 19.54
N GLN A 115 -17.24 4.91 19.46
CA GLN A 115 -18.16 5.57 20.39
C GLN A 115 -19.60 5.06 20.26
N SER A 116 -19.99 4.64 19.06
CA SER A 116 -21.33 4.11 18.77
C SER A 116 -21.53 2.68 19.27
N GLN A 117 -20.46 1.91 19.50
CA GLN A 117 -20.50 0.53 20.01
C GLN A 117 -20.46 0.43 21.54
N SER A 118 -20.24 1.55 22.24
CA SER A 118 -20.17 1.62 23.71
C SER A 118 -21.47 2.14 24.36
N LYS A 119 -22.56 2.23 23.60
CA LYS A 119 -23.92 2.60 24.05
C LYS A 119 -24.86 1.44 23.79
#